data_AF-A0A2A2RDT3-F1
#
_entry.id   AF-A0A2A2RDT3-F1
#
_cell.length_a   1.000
_cell.length_b   1.000
_cell.length_c   1.000
_cell.angle_alpha   90.00
_cell.angle_beta   90.00
_cell.angle_gamma   90.00
#
_symmetry.space_group_name_H-M   'P 1'
#
loop_
_entity.id
_entity.type
_entity.pdbx_description
1 polymer ?
#
loop_
_entity_poly.entity_id
_entity_poly.type
_entity_poly.pdbx_seq_one_letter_code
_entity_poly.pdbx_strand_id
1 'polypeptide(L)'
;MRASERVIKPEILDNLSPDDPRAIRSRQDLCAIDAILGNSRWITAQLQSRTQIPSSIVEIGAGTGALCNRLHKRFPDSLITGLDLVS
;
A
#
# COMPACT_ATOMS: atom_id res chain seq x y z
N MET A 1 3.31 35.49 -12.48
CA MET A 1 2.79 34.37 -11.68
C MET A 1 3.87 33.98 -10.68
N ARG A 2 3.72 34.27 -9.38
CA ARG A 2 4.68 33.78 -8.36
C ARG A 2 4.44 32.29 -8.19
N ALA A 3 5.44 31.46 -8.45
CA ALA A 3 5.37 30.04 -8.11
C ALA A 3 5.20 29.94 -6.59
N SER A 4 4.17 29.23 -6.12
CA SER A 4 4.10 28.88 -4.69
C SER A 4 5.35 28.11 -4.32
N GLU A 5 5.96 28.46 -3.20
CA GLU A 5 7.11 27.77 -2.66
C GLU A 5 6.73 26.31 -2.40
N ARG A 6 7.38 25.37 -3.11
CA ARG A 6 7.15 23.94 -2.93
C ARG A 6 7.92 23.49 -1.70
N VAL A 7 7.24 23.44 -0.56
CA VAL A 7 7.82 22.98 0.71
C VAL A 7 7.16 21.67 1.15
N ILE A 8 7.96 20.72 1.60
CA ILE A 8 7.47 19.50 2.26
C ILE A 8 7.27 19.84 3.74
N LYS A 9 6.07 19.61 4.25
CA LYS A 9 5.78 19.73 5.68
C LYS A 9 5.77 18.33 6.29
N PRO A 10 6.31 18.15 7.52
CA PRO A 10 6.19 16.89 8.23
C PRO A 10 4.72 16.48 8.35
N GLU A 11 4.44 15.21 8.10
CA GLU A 11 3.13 14.62 8.32
C GLU A 11 2.90 14.44 9.82
N ILE A 12 1.62 14.41 10.24
CA ILE A 12 1.26 14.09 11.63
C ILE A 12 1.79 12.71 12.02
N LEU A 13 1.74 11.73 11.12
CA LEU A 13 2.18 10.36 11.37
C LEU A 13 3.69 10.22 11.57
N ASP A 14 4.50 11.10 10.99
CA ASP A 14 5.97 11.07 11.10
C ASP A 14 6.45 11.15 12.56
N ASN A 15 5.63 11.75 13.44
CA ASN A 15 5.98 11.99 14.84
C ASN A 15 5.36 10.96 15.79
N LEU A 16 4.60 9.98 15.28
CA LEU A 16 3.95 8.97 16.11
C LEU A 16 4.78 7.69 16.15
N SER A 17 4.89 7.11 17.34
CA SER A 17 5.42 5.75 17.48
C SER A 17 4.56 4.78 16.64
N PRO A 18 5.17 3.74 16.02
CA PRO A 18 4.41 2.70 15.32
C PRO A 18 3.34 2.03 16.18
N ASP A 19 3.57 1.95 17.49
CA ASP A 19 2.66 1.35 18.48
C ASP A 19 1.65 2.36 19.06
N ASP A 20 1.72 3.64 18.65
CA ASP A 20 0.73 4.64 19.06
C ASP A 20 -0.66 4.24 18.53
N PRO A 21 -1.70 4.20 19.38
CA PRO A 21 -3.06 3.85 18.96
C PRO A 21 -3.59 4.68 17.78
N ARG A 22 -3.14 5.94 17.64
CA ARG A 22 -3.52 6.82 16.53
C ARG A 22 -2.85 6.40 15.23
N ALA A 23 -1.59 5.96 15.27
CA ALA A 23 -0.89 5.45 14.09
C ALA A 23 -1.50 4.11 13.63
N ILE A 24 -1.82 3.22 14.57
CA ILE A 24 -2.53 1.96 14.28
C ILE A 24 -3.89 2.24 13.64
N ARG A 25 -4.69 3.13 14.24
CA ARG A 25 -5.99 3.52 13.71
C ARG A 25 -5.89 4.12 12.32
N SER A 26 -4.93 5.02 12.07
CA SER A 26 -4.73 5.62 10.75
C SER A 26 -4.47 4.56 9.67
N ARG A 27 -3.66 3.52 9.96
CA ARG A 27 -3.44 2.40 9.03
C ARG A 27 -4.72 1.60 8.77
N GLN A 28 -5.57 1.42 9.78
CA GLN A 28 -6.88 0.77 9.63
C GLN A 28 -7.83 1.62 8.78
N ASP A 29 -7.84 2.94 9.00
CA ASP A 29 -8.62 3.89 8.20
C ASP A 29 -8.21 3.81 6.72
N LEU A 30 -6.91 3.71 6.42
CA LEU A 30 -6.41 3.50 5.06
C LEU A 30 -6.91 2.19 4.43
N CYS A 31 -6.96 1.10 5.20
CA CYS A 31 -7.53 -0.17 4.72
C CYS A 31 -9.03 -0.04 4.41
N ALA A 32 -9.78 0.70 5.23
CA ALA A 32 -11.20 0.97 5.00
C ALA A 32 -11.41 1.84 3.75
N ILE A 33 -10.60 2.88 3.57
CA ILE A 33 -10.61 3.74 2.38
C ILE A 33 -10.30 2.91 1.13
N ASP A 34 -9.29 2.04 1.16
CA ASP A 34 -8.99 1.14 0.03
C ASP A 34 -10.15 0.19 -0.28
N ALA A 35 -10.86 -0.31 0.74
CA ALA A 35 -12.03 -1.16 0.53
C ALA A 35 -13.16 -0.41 -0.22
N ILE A 36 -13.35 0.90 0.07
CA ILE A 36 -14.36 1.75 -0.57
C ILE A 36 -13.93 2.14 -1.99
N LEU A 37 -12.73 2.72 -2.14
CA LEU A 37 -12.22 3.19 -3.43
C LEU A 37 -11.87 2.03 -4.36
N GLY A 38 -11.49 0.89 -3.79
CA GLY A 38 -11.22 -0.35 -4.51
C GLY A 38 -9.87 -0.35 -5.23
N ASN A 39 -8.85 0.38 -4.76
CA ASN A 39 -7.56 0.46 -5.45
C ASN A 39 -6.89 -0.92 -5.53
N SER A 40 -6.80 -1.65 -4.41
CA SER A 40 -6.28 -3.01 -4.40
C SER A 40 -7.09 -3.96 -5.30
N ARG A 41 -8.41 -3.74 -5.44
CA ARG A 41 -9.28 -4.52 -6.33
C ARG A 41 -8.94 -4.25 -7.77
N TRP A 42 -8.78 -2.98 -8.11
CA TRP A 42 -8.42 -2.55 -9.45
C TRP A 42 -7.03 -3.10 -9.84
N ILE A 43 -6.01 -2.96 -8.98
CA ILE A 43 -4.65 -3.50 -9.22
C ILE A 43 -4.71 -5.01 -9.50
N THR A 44 -5.42 -5.76 -8.64
CA THR A 44 -5.60 -7.20 -8.80
C THR A 44 -6.27 -7.55 -10.14
N ALA A 45 -7.30 -6.79 -10.53
CA ALA A 45 -8.00 -7.01 -11.79
C ALA A 45 -7.11 -6.69 -13.01
N GLN A 46 -6.28 -5.64 -12.94
CA GLN A 46 -5.32 -5.33 -14.00
C GLN A 46 -4.32 -6.46 -14.19
N LEU A 47 -3.78 -7.02 -13.10
CA LEU A 47 -2.87 -8.17 -13.18
C LEU A 47 -3.54 -9.41 -13.76
N GLN A 48 -4.80 -9.66 -13.39
CA GLN A 48 -5.56 -10.80 -13.92
C GLN A 48 -5.91 -10.65 -15.41
N SER A 49 -6.07 -9.43 -15.91
CA SER A 49 -6.33 -9.16 -17.33
C SER A 49 -5.13 -9.36 -18.24
N ARG A 50 -3.93 -9.59 -17.68
CA ARG A 50 -2.73 -9.87 -18.48
C ARG A 50 -2.83 -11.27 -19.11
N THR A 51 -2.26 -11.40 -20.30
CA THR A 51 -2.15 -12.68 -21.01
C THR A 51 -1.33 -13.70 -20.20
N GLN A 52 -0.37 -13.21 -19.41
CA GLN A 52 0.43 -14.02 -18.49
C GLN A 52 0.48 -13.33 -17.13
N ILE A 53 0.19 -14.11 -16.09
CA ILE A 53 0.31 -13.66 -14.71
C ILE A 53 1.82 -13.57 -14.38
N PRO A 54 2.31 -12.46 -13.81
CA PRO A 54 3.72 -12.33 -13.45
C PRO A 54 4.14 -13.40 -12.44
N SER A 55 5.30 -14.03 -12.65
CA SER A 55 5.86 -14.99 -11.70
C SER A 55 6.40 -14.33 -10.42
N SER A 56 6.64 -13.01 -10.43
CA SER A 56 7.09 -12.23 -9.28
C SER A 56 6.46 -10.84 -9.28
N ILE A 57 6.05 -10.36 -8.10
CA ILE A 57 5.46 -9.04 -7.87
C ILE A 57 6.09 -8.43 -6.63
N VAL A 58 6.54 -7.18 -6.73
CA VAL A 58 7.13 -6.42 -5.62
C VAL A 58 6.25 -5.21 -5.31
N GLU A 59 5.85 -5.06 -4.04
CA GLU A 59 5.19 -3.87 -3.51
C GLU A 59 6.22 -3.01 -2.77
N ILE A 60 6.34 -1.73 -3.14
CA ILE A 60 7.21 -0.75 -2.47
C ILE A 60 6.35 0.12 -1.56
N GLY A 61 6.70 0.22 -0.28
CA GLY A 61 5.86 0.84 0.74
C GLY A 61 4.71 -0.08 1.13
N ALA A 62 5.03 -1.35 1.43
CA ALA A 62 4.03 -2.40 1.66
C ALA A 62 3.17 -2.19 2.92
N GLY A 63 3.57 -1.31 3.84
CA GLY A 63 2.86 -1.01 5.06
C GLY A 63 2.58 -2.26 5.88
N THR A 64 1.29 -2.52 6.11
CA THR A 64 0.81 -3.71 6.81
C THR A 64 0.76 -4.97 5.95
N GLY A 65 1.14 -4.88 4.67
CA GLY A 65 1.12 -5.99 3.71
C GLY A 65 -0.27 -6.36 3.21
N ALA A 66 -1.26 -5.48 3.32
CA ALA A 66 -2.65 -5.76 2.93
C ALA A 66 -2.79 -6.12 1.44
N LEU A 67 -2.13 -5.37 0.54
CA LEU A 67 -2.13 -5.65 -0.89
C LEU A 67 -1.30 -6.90 -1.21
N CYS A 68 -0.09 -7.04 -0.67
CA CYS A 68 0.69 -8.28 -0.74
C CYS A 68 -0.14 -9.53 -0.42
N ASN A 69 -0.86 -9.52 0.73
CA ASN A 69 -1.70 -10.64 1.14
C ASN A 69 -2.85 -10.92 0.16
N ARG A 70 -3.44 -9.87 -0.41
CA ARG A 70 -4.48 -10.01 -1.44
C ARG A 70 -3.92 -10.64 -2.71
N LEU A 71 -2.77 -10.18 -3.16
CA LEU A 71 -2.11 -10.68 -4.37
C LEU A 71 -1.68 -12.14 -4.19
N HIS A 72 -1.12 -12.49 -3.04
CA HIS A 72 -0.73 -13.87 -2.72
C HIS A 72 -1.92 -14.82 -2.76
N LYS A 73 -3.07 -14.43 -2.21
CA LYS A 73 -4.30 -15.22 -2.28
C LYS A 73 -4.85 -15.35 -3.71
N ARG A 74 -4.67 -14.33 -4.55
CA ARG A 74 -5.18 -14.34 -5.92
C ARG A 74 -4.28 -15.09 -6.90
N PHE A 75 -2.97 -14.99 -6.69
CA PHE A 75 -1.93 -15.50 -7.56
C PHE A 75 -0.97 -16.37 -6.74
N PRO A 76 -1.41 -17.57 -6.32
CA PRO A 76 -0.64 -18.41 -5.40
C PRO A 76 0.71 -18.87 -5.97
N ASP A 77 0.82 -18.96 -7.30
CA ASP A 77 2.04 -19.35 -8.00
C ASP A 77 3.02 -18.18 -8.21
N SER A 78 2.59 -16.95 -7.90
CA SER A 78 3.44 -15.76 -7.99
C SER A 78 4.20 -15.53 -6.68
N LEU A 79 5.50 -15.26 -6.78
CA LEU A 79 6.30 -14.77 -5.66
C LEU A 79 5.90 -13.32 -5.33
N ILE A 80 5.38 -13.09 -4.13
CA ILE A 80 4.98 -11.75 -3.68
C ILE A 80 5.99 -11.26 -2.64
N THR A 81 6.59 -10.09 -2.88
CA THR A 81 7.55 -9.45 -1.96
C THR A 81 7.05 -8.07 -1.56
N GLY A 82 6.84 -7.86 -0.26
CA GLY A 82 6.58 -6.53 0.30
C GLY A 82 7.86 -5.91 0.82
N LEU A 83 8.20 -4.72 0.33
CA LEU A 83 9.30 -3.91 0.83
C LEU A 83 8.74 -2.69 1.54
N ASP A 84 9.19 -2.46 2.76
CA ASP A 84 8.90 -1.23 3.49
C ASP A 84 10.10 -0.77 4.29
N LEU A 85 10.10 0.50 4.67
CA LEU A 85 11.10 1.05 5.57
C LEU A 85 10.83 0.55 6.98
N VAL A 86 11.88 0.08 7.64
CA VAL A 86 11.86 -0.19 9.07
C VAL A 86 11.99 1.16 9.76
N SER A 87 10.89 1.65 10.34
CA SER A 87 10.86 2.84 11.19
C SER A 87 10.92 2.45 12.66
#